data_AF-A0A7V8NSF2-F1
#
_entry.id   AF-A0A7V8NSF2-F1
#
_cell.length_a   1.000
_cell.length_b   1.000
_cell.length_c   1.000
_cell.angle_alpha   90.00
_cell.angle_beta   90.00
_cell.angle_gamma   90.00
#
_symmetry.space_group_name_H-M   'P 1'
#
loop_
_entity.id
_entity.type
_entity.pdbx_description
1 polymer ?
#
loop_
_entity_poly.entity_id
_entity_poly.type
_entity_poly.pdbx_seq_one_letter_code
_entity_poly.pdbx_strand_id
1 'polypeptide(L)'
;MAKRSFGRSVAVTACWIWALYPYFVYIPGGFVWDTCLSALLVATLFLCALKLREKPGSLWSWLGFGLLGGFTVLTNASALTVCSVLAAWAIFPLWRISRTPQMWPTSVLLRDHWRWLSPALLVAAGLIITLLPWQFRNYRAFHALVPLRDNFWLEFWDGNDGDTTSWVDIDSHPTINPDEGALFAKLGEIPYMREKRRKALDFLALHPGLYLVQCVRRFLYVWTGYWNLDPSNLLDEFHGFANVYLTSSLTLAMLLGLWRSLRNSGSLLREASPASREAVLPYLLVLLIYPLIFYITHPTIRHRHVIDPEIVVLAALGLRSLFPASSSSKSPGVPPTATPS
;
A
#
# COMPACT_ATOMS: atom_id res chain seq x y z
N MET A 1 -8.61 -10.75 2.50
CA MET A 1 -8.13 -10.64 1.11
C MET A 1 -7.52 -11.94 0.57
N ALA A 2 -6.48 -12.52 1.20
CA ALA A 2 -5.74 -13.68 0.70
C ALA A 2 -6.60 -14.87 0.24
N LYS A 3 -7.61 -15.26 1.04
CA LYS A 3 -8.52 -16.37 0.69
C LYS A 3 -9.24 -16.15 -0.63
N ARG A 4 -9.57 -14.90 -0.92
CA ARG A 4 -10.32 -14.48 -2.11
C ARG A 4 -9.41 -14.40 -3.33
N SER A 5 -8.17 -13.90 -3.14
CA SER A 5 -7.18 -13.79 -4.21
C SER A 5 -6.60 -15.15 -4.62
N PHE A 6 -6.16 -15.96 -3.64
CA PHE A 6 -5.29 -17.13 -3.86
C PHE A 6 -5.73 -18.40 -3.10
N GLY A 7 -6.93 -18.41 -2.52
CA GLY A 7 -7.50 -19.59 -1.87
C GLY A 7 -7.11 -19.78 -0.40
N ARG A 8 -7.69 -20.80 0.23
CA ARG A 8 -7.60 -21.03 1.69
C ARG A 8 -6.18 -21.34 2.17
N SER A 9 -5.42 -22.13 1.39
CA SER A 9 -4.06 -22.56 1.78
C SER A 9 -3.11 -21.36 1.94
N VAL A 10 -3.12 -20.44 0.98
CA VAL A 10 -2.34 -19.19 1.03
C VAL A 10 -2.83 -18.29 2.17
N ALA A 11 -4.15 -18.20 2.39
CA ALA A 11 -4.69 -17.41 3.48
C ALA A 11 -4.22 -17.87 4.86
N VAL A 12 -4.22 -19.17 5.12
CA VAL A 12 -3.75 -19.73 6.39
C VAL A 12 -2.26 -19.43 6.60
N THR A 13 -1.44 -19.58 5.55
CA THR A 13 -0.02 -19.24 5.63
C THR A 13 0.21 -17.75 5.85
N ALA A 14 -0.53 -16.88 5.17
CA ALA A 14 -0.45 -15.44 5.39
C ALA A 14 -0.84 -15.06 6.83
N CYS A 15 -1.85 -15.70 7.41
CA CYS A 15 -2.21 -15.50 8.82
C CYS A 15 -1.08 -15.91 9.77
N TRP A 16 -0.41 -17.05 9.53
CA TRP A 16 0.73 -17.48 10.34
C TRP A 16 1.93 -16.54 10.20
N ILE A 17 2.27 -16.11 8.98
CA ILE A 17 3.34 -15.14 8.77
C ILE A 17 3.01 -13.86 9.53
N TRP A 18 1.80 -13.31 9.35
CA TRP A 18 1.37 -12.08 10.03
C TRP A 18 1.39 -12.20 11.56
N ALA A 19 0.89 -13.30 12.11
CA ALA A 19 0.84 -13.53 13.55
C ALA A 19 2.23 -13.66 14.19
N LEU A 20 3.20 -14.19 13.45
CA LEU A 20 4.58 -14.37 13.89
C LEU A 20 5.52 -13.24 13.45
N TYR A 21 5.01 -12.27 12.70
CA TYR A 21 5.82 -11.17 12.14
C TYR A 21 6.23 -10.21 13.27
N PRO A 22 7.53 -10.04 13.57
CA PRO A 22 7.97 -9.27 14.73
C PRO A 22 7.44 -7.84 14.76
N TYR A 23 7.38 -7.17 13.60
CA TYR A 23 6.85 -5.81 13.49
C TYR A 23 5.36 -5.70 13.83
N PHE A 24 4.57 -6.76 13.64
CA PHE A 24 3.16 -6.76 14.04
C PHE A 24 2.99 -6.70 15.57
N VAL A 25 3.90 -7.31 16.32
CA VAL A 25 3.89 -7.26 17.79
C VAL A 25 4.54 -5.97 18.29
N TYR A 26 5.66 -5.60 17.68
CA TYR A 26 6.45 -4.46 18.13
C TYR A 26 5.75 -3.12 17.88
N ILE A 27 5.30 -2.83 16.65
CA ILE A 27 4.79 -1.50 16.28
C ILE A 27 3.65 -1.02 17.19
N PRO A 28 2.62 -1.82 17.52
CA PRO A 28 1.56 -1.37 18.41
C PRO A 28 2.01 -1.21 19.87
N GLY A 29 3.04 -1.94 20.31
CA GLY A 29 3.58 -1.85 21.68
C GLY A 29 4.62 -0.76 21.87
N GLY A 30 5.40 -0.45 20.83
CA GLY A 30 6.51 0.52 20.86
C GLY A 30 6.12 1.91 20.37
N PHE A 31 5.04 2.04 19.59
CA PHE A 31 4.59 3.32 19.05
C PHE A 31 3.09 3.51 19.20
N VAL A 32 2.69 4.58 19.90
CA VAL A 32 1.30 5.05 19.89
C VAL A 32 1.09 5.93 18.65
N TRP A 33 0.94 5.30 17.48
CA TRP A 33 0.83 6.00 16.18
C TRP A 33 -0.20 5.37 15.24
N ASP A 34 -0.48 6.02 14.09
CA ASP A 34 -1.52 5.59 13.14
C ASP A 34 -1.22 4.28 12.39
N THR A 35 0.03 3.82 12.42
CA THR A 35 0.57 2.79 11.52
C THR A 35 -0.24 1.49 11.49
N CYS A 36 -0.64 0.95 12.64
CA CYS A 36 -1.44 -0.29 12.69
C CYS A 36 -2.86 -0.08 12.17
N LEU A 37 -3.46 1.08 12.49
CA LEU A 37 -4.78 1.44 11.98
C LEU A 37 -4.72 1.64 10.45
N SER A 38 -3.69 2.29 9.94
CA SER A 38 -3.48 2.46 8.49
C SER A 38 -3.34 1.13 7.77
N ALA A 39 -2.54 0.20 8.30
CA ALA A 39 -2.39 -1.14 7.71
C ALA A 39 -3.74 -1.89 7.66
N LEU A 40 -4.53 -1.82 8.73
CA LEU A 40 -5.87 -2.41 8.78
C LEU A 40 -6.82 -1.76 7.76
N LEU A 41 -6.84 -0.43 7.69
CA LEU A 41 -7.70 0.32 6.79
C LEU A 41 -7.34 0.08 5.33
N VAL A 42 -6.05 0.06 4.99
CA VAL A 42 -5.55 -0.26 3.65
C VAL A 42 -5.91 -1.69 3.25
N ALA A 43 -5.67 -2.67 4.12
CA ALA A 43 -6.06 -4.06 3.85
C ALA A 43 -7.59 -4.22 3.68
N THR A 44 -8.37 -3.40 4.40
CA THR A 44 -9.84 -3.37 4.28
C THR A 44 -10.28 -2.72 2.97
N LEU A 45 -9.68 -1.60 2.57
CA LEU A 45 -9.88 -0.98 1.26
C LEU A 45 -9.54 -1.97 0.14
N PHE A 46 -8.41 -2.66 0.24
CA PHE A 46 -8.00 -3.68 -0.71
C PHE A 46 -9.06 -4.78 -0.84
N LEU A 47 -9.55 -5.32 0.28
CA LEU A 47 -10.61 -6.32 0.28
C LEU A 47 -11.92 -5.79 -0.33
N CYS A 48 -12.31 -4.55 -0.01
CA CYS A 48 -13.50 -3.92 -0.58
C CYS A 48 -13.36 -3.73 -2.09
N ALA A 49 -12.18 -3.33 -2.60
CA ALA A 49 -11.91 -3.21 -4.02
C ALA A 49 -12.05 -4.57 -4.74
N LEU A 50 -11.49 -5.65 -4.16
CA LEU A 50 -11.69 -7.01 -4.68
C LEU A 50 -13.18 -7.38 -4.74
N LYS A 51 -13.97 -7.02 -3.71
CA LYS A 51 -15.42 -7.29 -3.66
C LYS A 51 -16.17 -6.55 -4.74
N LEU A 52 -15.92 -5.25 -4.88
CA LEU A 52 -16.55 -4.39 -5.87
C LEU A 52 -16.22 -4.80 -7.31
N ARG A 53 -14.99 -5.24 -7.58
CA ARG A 53 -14.60 -5.68 -8.92
C ARG A 53 -15.24 -7.01 -9.31
N GLU A 54 -15.29 -7.99 -8.41
CA GLU A 54 -15.89 -9.30 -8.70
C GLU A 54 -17.41 -9.21 -8.91
N LYS A 55 -18.09 -8.43 -8.06
CA LYS A 55 -19.53 -8.21 -8.14
C LYS A 55 -19.77 -6.73 -7.88
N PRO A 56 -19.96 -5.92 -8.94
CA PRO A 56 -20.33 -4.52 -8.78
C PRO A 56 -21.53 -4.41 -7.85
N GLY A 57 -21.29 -3.87 -6.66
CA GLY A 57 -22.30 -3.76 -5.62
C GLY A 57 -23.35 -2.69 -5.94
N SER A 58 -24.22 -2.42 -4.98
CA SER A 58 -25.13 -1.27 -5.04
C SER A 58 -24.36 0.06 -5.09
N LEU A 59 -25.04 1.14 -5.49
CA LEU A 59 -24.49 2.51 -5.42
C LEU A 59 -23.93 2.83 -4.01
N TRP A 60 -24.60 2.37 -2.96
CA TRP A 60 -24.15 2.50 -1.57
C TRP A 60 -22.80 1.82 -1.29
N SER A 61 -22.47 0.74 -2.00
CA SER A 61 -21.19 0.06 -1.84
C SER A 61 -20.03 0.92 -2.38
N TRP A 62 -20.26 1.66 -3.46
CA TRP A 62 -19.29 2.61 -4.02
C TRP A 62 -19.13 3.85 -3.15
N LEU A 63 -20.24 4.39 -2.65
CA LEU A 63 -20.20 5.49 -1.68
C LEU A 63 -19.46 5.06 -0.39
N GLY A 64 -19.78 3.88 0.14
CA GLY A 64 -19.12 3.31 1.31
C GLY A 64 -17.62 3.08 1.10
N PHE A 65 -17.21 2.68 -0.10
CA PHE A 65 -15.79 2.61 -0.46
C PHE A 65 -15.12 3.99 -0.44
N GLY A 66 -15.79 5.02 -0.98
CA GLY A 66 -15.32 6.40 -0.91
C GLY A 66 -15.20 6.93 0.52
N LEU A 67 -16.19 6.68 1.37
CA LEU A 67 -16.18 7.07 2.79
C LEU A 67 -15.06 6.39 3.57
N LEU A 68 -14.88 5.07 3.37
CA LEU A 68 -13.76 4.32 3.95
C LEU A 68 -12.41 4.87 3.43
N GLY A 69 -12.34 5.20 2.14
CA GLY A 69 -11.19 5.85 1.52
C GLY A 69 -10.84 7.17 2.18
N GLY A 70 -11.82 8.06 2.32
CA GLY A 70 -11.65 9.35 3.00
C GLY A 70 -11.18 9.18 4.46
N PHE A 71 -11.75 8.23 5.21
CA PHE A 71 -11.32 7.96 6.59
C PHE A 71 -9.88 7.43 6.66
N THR A 72 -9.51 6.57 5.71
CA THR A 72 -8.13 6.07 5.57
C THR A 72 -7.17 7.22 5.28
N VAL A 73 -7.53 8.13 4.39
CA VAL A 73 -6.71 9.29 4.01
C VAL A 73 -6.57 10.30 5.17
N LEU A 74 -7.61 10.50 5.97
CA LEU A 74 -7.50 11.31 7.20
C LEU A 74 -6.60 10.67 8.25
N THR A 75 -6.60 9.34 8.32
CA THR A 75 -5.71 8.60 9.23
C THR A 75 -4.27 8.70 8.75
N ASN A 76 -4.04 8.51 7.44
CA ASN A 76 -2.71 8.59 6.84
C ASN A 76 -2.80 9.13 5.40
N ALA A 77 -2.25 10.32 5.19
CA ALA A 77 -2.33 11.03 3.91
C ALA A 77 -1.71 10.26 2.73
N SER A 78 -0.67 9.44 2.98
CA SER A 78 -0.02 8.65 1.93
C SER A 78 -0.94 7.59 1.32
N ALA A 79 -1.97 7.15 2.07
CA ALA A 79 -2.95 6.16 1.62
C ALA A 79 -3.90 6.69 0.53
N LEU A 80 -3.86 7.98 0.21
CA LEU A 80 -4.60 8.55 -0.92
C LEU A 80 -4.23 7.85 -2.23
N THR A 81 -2.94 7.56 -2.42
CA THR A 81 -2.43 6.84 -3.59
C THR A 81 -3.08 5.47 -3.73
N VAL A 82 -3.13 4.69 -2.64
CA VAL A 82 -3.76 3.37 -2.60
C VAL A 82 -5.26 3.46 -2.88
N CYS A 83 -5.96 4.41 -2.25
CA CYS A 83 -7.38 4.61 -2.48
C CYS A 83 -7.68 4.92 -3.95
N SER A 84 -6.95 5.84 -4.57
CA SER A 84 -7.12 6.23 -5.98
C SER A 84 -6.84 5.06 -6.92
N VAL A 85 -5.77 4.32 -6.68
CA VAL A 85 -5.36 3.17 -7.50
C VAL A 85 -6.36 2.03 -7.42
N LEU A 86 -6.81 1.68 -6.21
CA LEU A 86 -7.79 0.62 -6.00
C LEU A 86 -9.17 1.00 -6.55
N ALA A 87 -9.58 2.26 -6.41
CA ALA A 87 -10.82 2.77 -7.03
C ALA A 87 -10.74 2.65 -8.56
N ALA A 88 -9.67 3.15 -9.17
CA ALA A 88 -9.46 3.07 -10.61
C ALA A 88 -9.46 1.61 -11.10
N TRP A 89 -8.75 0.72 -10.39
CA TRP A 89 -8.72 -0.69 -10.70
C TRP A 89 -10.10 -1.36 -10.59
N ALA A 90 -10.89 -1.04 -9.56
CA ALA A 90 -12.23 -1.61 -9.39
C ALA A 90 -13.23 -1.10 -10.45
N ILE A 91 -13.11 0.15 -10.88
CA ILE A 91 -13.98 0.79 -11.88
C ILE A 91 -13.60 0.39 -13.31
N PHE A 92 -12.33 0.06 -13.56
CA PHE A 92 -11.79 -0.21 -14.90
C PHE A 92 -12.61 -1.19 -15.75
N PRO A 93 -13.10 -2.35 -15.25
CA PRO A 93 -13.94 -3.24 -16.06
C PRO A 93 -15.25 -2.59 -16.53
N LEU A 94 -15.88 -1.76 -15.68
CA LEU A 94 -17.12 -1.04 -16.03
C LEU A 94 -16.85 -0.02 -17.14
N TRP A 95 -15.72 0.68 -17.04
CA TRP A 95 -15.27 1.60 -18.09
C TRP A 95 -14.97 0.88 -19.39
N ARG A 96 -14.26 -0.27 -19.33
CA ARG A 96 -13.95 -1.08 -20.52
C ARG A 96 -15.19 -1.59 -21.24
N ILE A 97 -16.19 -2.08 -20.50
CA ILE A 97 -17.47 -2.54 -21.06
C ILE A 97 -18.19 -1.37 -21.74
N SER A 98 -18.20 -0.18 -21.12
CA SER A 98 -18.83 1.02 -21.71
C SER A 98 -18.18 1.52 -23.00
N ARG A 99 -16.95 1.08 -23.30
CA ARG A 99 -16.17 1.43 -24.50
C ARG A 99 -16.21 0.34 -25.57
N THR A 100 -16.69 -0.86 -25.26
CA THR A 100 -16.76 -1.96 -26.22
C THR A 100 -18.09 -1.86 -26.98
N PRO A 101 -18.11 -1.58 -28.29
CA PRO A 101 -19.34 -1.50 -29.07
C PRO A 101 -19.86 -2.92 -29.31
N GLN A 102 -20.53 -3.49 -28.30
CA GLN A 102 -21.28 -4.74 -28.49
C GLN A 102 -22.55 -4.39 -29.27
N MET A 103 -22.74 -5.07 -30.40
CA MET A 103 -23.86 -5.04 -31.35
C MET A 103 -25.23 -5.14 -30.65
N TRP A 104 -25.74 -4.05 -30.09
CA TRP A 104 -27.03 -3.97 -29.40
C TRP A 104 -27.97 -2.95 -30.09
N PRO A 105 -29.29 -3.18 -30.10
CA PRO A 105 -30.27 -2.31 -30.74
C PRO A 105 -30.24 -0.87 -30.18
N THR A 106 -30.41 0.10 -31.08
CA THR A 106 -30.14 1.54 -30.95
C THR A 106 -30.87 2.29 -29.81
N SER A 107 -31.83 1.67 -29.12
CA SER A 107 -32.65 2.33 -28.07
C SER A 107 -32.12 2.19 -26.64
N VAL A 108 -31.10 1.37 -26.38
CA VAL A 108 -30.52 1.14 -25.02
C VAL A 108 -29.17 1.87 -24.81
N LEU A 109 -28.63 2.51 -25.85
CA LEU A 109 -27.25 3.00 -25.90
C LEU A 109 -26.93 4.09 -24.87
N LEU A 110 -27.81 5.07 -24.62
CA LEU A 110 -27.44 6.21 -23.77
C LEU A 110 -27.22 5.85 -22.29
N ARG A 111 -27.87 4.80 -21.78
CA ARG A 111 -27.78 4.40 -20.35
C ARG A 111 -26.51 3.60 -20.03
N ASP A 112 -25.90 2.98 -21.03
CA ASP A 112 -24.84 1.99 -20.84
C ASP A 112 -23.43 2.59 -20.91
N HIS A 113 -23.27 3.73 -21.59
CA HIS A 113 -21.97 4.38 -21.82
C HIS A 113 -21.43 5.08 -20.56
N TRP A 114 -22.29 5.35 -19.57
CA TRP A 114 -21.97 6.07 -18.33
C TRP A 114 -22.03 5.19 -17.08
N ARG A 115 -22.13 3.86 -17.23
CA ARG A 115 -22.23 2.93 -16.09
C ARG A 115 -21.03 2.95 -15.14
N TRP A 116 -19.87 3.42 -15.59
CA TRP A 116 -18.68 3.61 -14.76
C TRP A 116 -18.68 4.97 -14.02
N LEU A 117 -19.40 5.97 -14.54
CA LEU A 117 -19.40 7.33 -13.99
C LEU A 117 -20.07 7.35 -12.62
N SER A 118 -21.20 6.65 -12.43
CA SER A 118 -21.88 6.63 -11.14
C SER A 118 -21.02 6.04 -10.01
N PRO A 119 -20.36 4.88 -10.15
CA PRO A 119 -19.31 4.42 -9.24
C PRO A 119 -18.23 5.48 -8.96
N ALA A 120 -17.67 6.08 -10.00
CA ALA A 120 -16.58 7.06 -9.87
C ALA A 120 -17.02 8.29 -9.07
N LEU A 121 -18.19 8.84 -9.38
CA LEU A 121 -18.77 9.99 -8.68
C LEU A 121 -19.09 9.66 -7.23
N LEU A 122 -19.59 8.46 -6.94
CA LEU A 122 -19.92 8.06 -5.57
C LEU A 122 -18.69 7.82 -4.71
N VAL A 123 -17.62 7.24 -5.28
CA VAL A 123 -16.33 7.13 -4.59
C VAL A 123 -15.75 8.52 -4.32
N ALA A 124 -15.77 9.42 -5.31
CA ALA A 124 -15.31 10.79 -5.15
C ALA A 124 -16.15 11.56 -4.11
N ALA A 125 -17.48 11.42 -4.16
CA ALA A 125 -18.39 12.04 -3.20
C ALA A 125 -18.13 11.54 -1.77
N GLY A 126 -17.98 10.22 -1.57
CA GLY A 126 -17.66 9.65 -0.27
C GLY A 126 -16.34 10.21 0.29
N LEU A 127 -15.30 10.28 -0.54
CA LEU A 127 -14.01 10.83 -0.15
C LEU A 127 -14.14 12.33 0.22
N ILE A 128 -14.81 13.12 -0.61
CA ILE A 128 -15.03 14.56 -0.36
C ILE A 128 -15.83 14.78 0.92
N ILE A 129 -16.92 14.05 1.13
CA ILE A 129 -17.76 14.15 2.35
C ILE A 129 -16.93 13.91 3.61
N THR A 130 -16.03 12.93 3.58
CA THR A 130 -15.18 12.63 4.73
C THR A 130 -14.09 13.67 4.95
N LEU A 131 -13.47 14.19 3.88
CA LEU A 131 -12.38 15.17 3.99
C LEU A 131 -12.87 16.60 4.31
N LEU A 132 -14.06 16.97 3.85
CA LEU A 132 -14.60 18.33 3.94
C LEU A 132 -14.57 18.95 5.35
N PRO A 133 -15.01 18.24 6.42
CA PRO A 133 -14.99 18.81 7.77
C PRO A 133 -13.58 19.17 8.24
N TRP A 134 -12.61 18.29 7.99
CA TRP A 134 -11.20 18.54 8.31
C TRP A 134 -10.65 19.70 7.49
N GLN A 135 -10.99 19.76 6.20
CA GLN A 135 -10.54 20.83 5.32
C GLN A 135 -11.06 22.20 5.75
N PHE A 136 -12.34 22.27 6.13
CA PHE A 136 -12.93 23.50 6.62
C PHE A 136 -12.28 23.95 7.93
N ARG A 137 -12.00 23.02 8.85
CA ARG A 137 -11.25 23.29 10.08
C ARG A 137 -9.85 23.85 9.77
N ASN A 138 -9.11 23.22 8.87
CA ASN A 138 -7.77 23.66 8.47
C ASN A 138 -7.79 25.06 7.85
N TYR A 139 -8.73 25.33 6.94
CA TYR A 139 -8.85 26.65 6.34
C TYR A 139 -9.15 27.73 7.39
N ARG A 140 -10.01 27.44 8.37
CA ARG A 140 -10.31 28.38 9.47
C ARG A 140 -9.13 28.59 10.42
N ALA A 141 -8.31 27.57 10.64
CA ALA A 141 -7.17 27.65 11.56
C ALA A 141 -5.94 28.32 10.92
N PHE A 142 -5.64 27.96 9.67
CA PHE A 142 -4.41 28.37 9.00
C PHE A 142 -4.60 29.51 8.00
N HIS A 143 -5.85 29.84 7.64
CA HIS A 143 -6.17 30.77 6.54
C HIS A 143 -5.44 30.41 5.24
N ALA A 144 -5.21 29.11 5.02
CA ALA A 144 -4.50 28.54 3.90
C ALA A 144 -5.13 27.20 3.48
N LEU A 145 -4.94 26.82 2.22
CA LEU A 145 -5.41 25.54 1.70
C LEU A 145 -4.46 24.40 2.13
N VAL A 146 -4.79 23.73 3.24
CA VAL A 146 -4.07 22.56 3.75
C VAL A 146 -4.95 21.30 3.64
N PRO A 147 -5.02 20.66 2.45
CA PRO A 147 -5.98 19.57 2.12
C PRO A 147 -6.00 18.42 3.12
N LEU A 148 -4.82 17.97 3.55
CA LEU A 148 -4.66 16.82 4.44
C LEU A 148 -3.71 17.16 5.58
N ARG A 149 -2.46 17.44 5.21
CA ARG A 149 -1.33 17.84 6.05
C ARG A 149 -0.41 18.76 5.22
N ASP A 150 0.36 19.60 5.88
CA ASP A 150 1.32 20.53 5.28
C ASP A 150 2.79 20.11 5.49
N ASN A 151 3.05 19.09 6.31
CA ASN A 151 4.38 18.62 6.66
C ASN A 151 5.19 18.02 5.51
N PHE A 152 4.62 17.86 4.31
CA PHE A 152 5.32 17.27 3.15
C PHE A 152 6.71 17.90 2.92
N TRP A 153 6.83 19.23 2.97
CA TRP A 153 8.10 19.91 2.70
C TRP A 153 9.11 19.78 3.84
N LEU A 154 8.66 19.55 5.07
CA LEU A 154 9.53 19.21 6.18
C LEU A 154 10.11 17.80 5.98
N GLU A 155 9.23 16.80 5.77
CA GLU A 155 9.67 15.42 5.50
C GLU A 155 10.55 15.32 4.25
N PHE A 156 10.28 16.16 3.24
CA PHE A 156 11.15 16.23 2.07
C PHE A 156 12.52 16.82 2.44
N TRP A 157 12.57 17.87 3.26
CA TRP A 157 13.84 18.46 3.68
C TRP A 157 14.66 17.50 4.55
N ASP A 158 14.07 16.85 5.55
CA ASP A 158 14.77 15.95 6.49
C ASP A 158 15.36 14.70 5.80
N GLY A 159 14.83 14.34 4.62
CA GLY A 159 15.45 13.32 3.79
C GLY A 159 16.54 13.85 2.85
N ASN A 160 16.52 15.14 2.52
CA ASN A 160 17.25 15.74 1.39
C ASN A 160 17.97 17.04 1.78
N ASP A 161 18.61 17.09 2.95
CA ASP A 161 19.39 18.23 3.44
C ASP A 161 20.89 18.12 3.17
N GLY A 162 21.34 16.96 2.69
CA GLY A 162 22.73 16.66 2.37
C GLY A 162 23.37 15.66 3.30
N ASP A 163 22.72 15.31 4.42
CA ASP A 163 23.16 14.18 5.21
C ASP A 163 22.88 12.86 4.47
N THR A 164 23.91 12.01 4.46
CA THR A 164 23.88 10.70 3.81
C THR A 164 24.24 9.56 4.75
N THR A 165 24.55 9.91 6.01
CA THR A 165 24.92 8.97 7.06
C THR A 165 23.74 8.05 7.37
N SER A 166 22.54 8.60 7.59
CA SER A 166 21.30 7.85 7.82
C SER A 166 20.29 8.00 6.68
N TRP A 167 19.19 7.24 6.72
CA TRP A 167 18.08 7.31 5.75
C TRP A 167 17.19 8.54 5.94
N VAL A 168 17.32 9.21 7.09
CA VAL A 168 16.68 10.47 7.46
C VAL A 168 17.58 11.19 8.47
N ASP A 169 17.71 12.51 8.35
CA ASP A 169 18.28 13.34 9.42
C ASP A 169 17.19 13.58 10.48
N ILE A 170 17.31 12.92 11.63
CA ILE A 170 16.37 13.14 12.74
C ILE A 170 16.69 14.41 13.53
N ASP A 171 17.94 14.87 13.46
CA ASP A 171 18.47 16.03 14.17
C ASP A 171 18.16 17.34 13.43
N SER A 172 17.62 17.28 12.20
CA SER A 172 17.02 18.42 11.50
C SER A 172 15.57 18.70 11.92
N HIS A 173 14.91 17.73 12.56
CA HIS A 173 13.47 17.79 12.82
C HIS A 173 13.15 18.68 14.04
N PRO A 174 12.14 19.58 13.98
CA PRO A 174 11.85 20.56 15.03
C PRO A 174 11.39 19.97 16.38
N THR A 175 11.05 18.68 16.43
CA THR A 175 10.74 17.99 17.69
C THR A 175 11.97 17.47 18.42
N ILE A 176 13.11 17.39 17.72
CA ILE A 176 14.38 16.90 18.26
C ILE A 176 15.34 18.07 18.45
N ASN A 177 15.43 18.94 17.44
CA ASN A 177 16.32 20.08 17.43
C ASN A 177 15.68 21.30 18.13
N PRO A 178 16.27 21.81 19.22
CA PRO A 178 15.70 22.91 19.97
C PRO A 178 15.68 24.23 19.19
N ASP A 179 16.65 24.47 18.31
CA ASP A 179 16.73 25.69 17.50
C ASP A 179 15.65 25.69 16.41
N GLU A 180 15.46 24.56 15.73
CA GLU A 180 14.38 24.40 14.75
C GLU A 180 13.00 24.41 15.42
N GLY A 181 12.87 23.85 16.63
CA GLY A 181 11.67 23.95 17.44
C GLY A 181 11.34 25.40 17.85
N ALA A 182 12.34 26.17 18.27
CA ALA A 182 12.18 27.60 18.58
C ALA A 182 11.82 28.42 17.32
N LEU A 183 12.42 28.09 16.18
CA LEU A 183 12.10 28.70 14.88
C LEU A 183 10.65 28.40 14.47
N PHE A 184 10.21 27.14 14.60
CA PHE A 184 8.83 26.72 14.34
C PHE A 184 7.84 27.51 15.20
N ALA A 185 8.10 27.62 16.51
CA ALA A 185 7.27 28.39 17.43
C ALA A 185 7.21 29.88 17.09
N LYS A 186 8.33 30.47 16.64
CA LYS A 186 8.43 31.88 16.26
C LYS A 186 7.72 32.19 14.94
N LEU A 187 7.89 31.36 13.92
CA LEU A 187 7.34 31.59 12.57
C LEU A 187 5.89 31.14 12.43
N GLY A 188 5.48 30.15 13.21
CA GLY A 188 4.26 29.39 12.99
C GLY A 188 4.41 28.37 11.85
N GLU A 189 3.44 27.47 11.78
CA GLU A 189 3.48 26.27 10.92
C GLU A 189 3.63 26.60 9.43
N ILE A 190 2.76 27.44 8.87
CA ILE A 190 2.73 27.71 7.42
C ILE A 190 4.00 28.44 6.92
N PRO A 191 4.51 29.50 7.58
CA PRO A 191 5.75 30.13 7.17
C PRO A 191 6.96 29.22 7.33
N TYR A 192 7.02 28.40 8.39
CA TYR A 192 8.08 27.42 8.59
C TYR A 192 8.11 26.37 7.47
N MET A 193 6.95 25.78 7.11
CA MET A 193 6.87 24.81 6.01
C MET A 193 7.29 25.43 4.66
N ARG A 194 7.00 26.73 4.45
CA ARG A 194 7.47 27.48 3.27
C ARG A 194 8.99 27.66 3.27
N GLU A 195 9.60 27.87 4.43
CA GLU A 195 11.06 27.94 4.53
C GLU A 195 11.71 26.59 4.20
N LYS A 196 11.18 25.48 4.73
CA LYS A 196 11.67 24.12 4.42
C LYS A 196 11.51 23.79 2.93
N ARG A 197 10.39 24.18 2.33
CA ARG A 197 10.20 24.11 0.87
C ARG A 197 11.32 24.81 0.11
N ARG A 198 11.69 26.03 0.52
CA ARG A 198 12.75 26.80 -0.14
C ARG A 198 14.10 26.08 0.00
N LYS A 199 14.48 25.69 1.22
CA LYS A 199 15.72 24.93 1.49
C LYS A 199 15.81 23.66 0.64
N ALA A 200 14.73 22.88 0.59
CA ALA A 200 14.65 21.66 -0.21
C ALA A 200 14.81 21.89 -1.71
N LEU A 201 14.17 22.92 -2.26
CA LEU A 201 14.28 23.25 -3.68
C LEU A 201 15.66 23.80 -4.02
N ASP A 202 16.25 24.61 -3.16
CA ASP A 202 17.61 25.14 -3.31
C ASP A 202 18.63 23.98 -3.31
N PHE A 203 18.50 23.02 -2.39
CA PHE A 203 19.32 21.81 -2.36
C PHE A 203 19.17 20.97 -3.63
N LEU A 204 17.94 20.72 -4.08
CA LEU A 204 17.68 19.94 -5.29
C LEU A 204 18.30 20.58 -6.54
N ALA A 205 18.26 21.92 -6.62
CA ALA A 205 18.87 22.66 -7.72
C ALA A 205 20.40 22.57 -7.71
N LEU A 206 21.02 22.56 -6.53
CA LEU A 206 22.47 22.48 -6.36
C LEU A 206 23.02 21.05 -6.47
N HIS A 207 22.23 20.04 -6.07
CA HIS A 207 22.68 18.65 -5.93
C HIS A 207 21.74 17.60 -6.56
N PRO A 208 21.32 17.74 -7.84
CA PRO A 208 20.37 16.82 -8.46
C PRO A 208 20.89 15.38 -8.56
N GLY A 209 22.20 15.20 -8.79
CA GLY A 209 22.82 13.87 -8.85
C GLY A 209 22.80 13.15 -7.50
N LEU A 210 23.09 13.86 -6.41
CA LEU A 210 23.03 13.31 -5.05
C LEU A 210 21.59 12.90 -4.71
N TYR A 211 20.61 13.73 -5.05
CA TYR A 211 19.19 13.42 -4.85
C TYR A 211 18.77 12.11 -5.56
N LEU A 212 19.21 11.89 -6.80
CA LEU A 212 18.92 10.64 -7.53
C LEU A 212 19.55 9.42 -6.85
N VAL A 213 20.79 9.54 -6.37
CA VAL A 213 21.46 8.48 -5.62
C VAL A 213 20.68 8.16 -4.33
N GLN A 214 20.24 9.19 -3.59
CA GLN A 214 19.44 9.01 -2.38
C GLN A 214 18.10 8.33 -2.69
N CYS A 215 17.41 8.69 -3.79
CA CYS A 215 16.20 7.99 -4.23
C CYS A 215 16.43 6.48 -4.44
N VAL A 216 17.53 6.10 -5.10
CA VAL A 216 17.89 4.69 -5.32
C VAL A 216 18.22 3.99 -4.01
N ARG A 217 18.97 4.63 -3.10
CA ARG A 217 19.27 4.08 -1.77
C ARG A 217 18.00 3.83 -0.97
N ARG A 218 17.04 4.77 -0.98
CA ARG A 218 15.73 4.61 -0.31
C ARG A 218 14.90 3.49 -0.93
N PHE A 219 14.92 3.35 -2.25
CA PHE A 219 14.32 2.20 -2.92
C PHE A 219 14.91 0.88 -2.38
N LEU A 220 16.24 0.76 -2.36
CA LEU A 220 16.90 -0.43 -1.82
C LEU A 220 16.55 -0.65 -0.34
N TYR A 221 16.59 0.40 0.47
CA TYR A 221 16.27 0.35 1.90
C TYR A 221 14.84 -0.13 2.16
N VAL A 222 13.84 0.39 1.45
CA VAL A 222 12.44 -0.06 1.61
C VAL A 222 12.31 -1.55 1.37
N TRP A 223 13.05 -2.13 0.43
CA TRP A 223 12.91 -3.53 0.04
C TRP A 223 13.87 -4.49 0.75
N THR A 224 14.99 -4.00 1.28
CA THR A 224 16.02 -4.84 1.91
C THR A 224 16.23 -4.54 3.39
N GLY A 225 15.78 -3.38 3.85
CA GLY A 225 16.03 -2.86 5.19
C GLY A 225 17.45 -2.33 5.39
N TYR A 226 18.28 -2.31 4.33
CA TYR A 226 19.71 -2.01 4.40
C TYR A 226 20.03 -0.63 3.84
N TRP A 227 20.70 0.22 4.65
CA TRP A 227 21.11 1.56 4.23
C TRP A 227 22.60 1.69 3.86
N ASN A 228 23.50 1.23 4.73
CA ASN A 228 24.96 1.22 4.51
C ASN A 228 25.66 0.21 5.46
N LEU A 229 26.99 0.08 5.33
CA LEU A 229 27.82 -0.78 6.17
C LEU A 229 28.27 -0.13 7.47
N ASP A 230 27.81 1.08 7.79
CA ASP A 230 28.22 1.77 9.01
C ASP A 230 27.62 1.04 10.22
N PRO A 231 28.44 0.50 11.14
CA PRO A 231 27.94 -0.17 12.33
C PRO A 231 27.06 0.72 13.20
N SER A 232 27.24 2.04 13.19
CA SER A 232 26.38 2.98 13.92
C SER A 232 24.95 2.95 13.38
N ASN A 233 24.77 2.92 12.05
CA ASN A 233 23.45 2.77 11.44
C ASN A 233 22.83 1.41 11.70
N LEU A 234 23.59 0.34 11.94
CA LEU A 234 23.02 -0.95 12.36
C LEU A 234 22.54 -0.93 13.83
N LEU A 235 23.05 0.00 14.63
CA LEU A 235 22.60 0.24 16.00
C LEU A 235 21.37 1.18 16.04
N ASP A 236 21.32 2.17 15.15
CA ASP A 236 20.18 3.09 14.98
C ASP A 236 19.05 2.51 14.10
N GLU A 237 19.37 1.59 13.17
CA GLU A 237 18.40 0.85 12.38
C GLU A 237 17.51 0.06 13.32
N PHE A 238 16.22 0.17 13.07
CA PHE A 238 15.17 -0.43 13.86
C PHE A 238 15.30 -1.98 13.93
N HIS A 239 16.01 -2.50 14.94
CA HIS A 239 16.47 -3.90 15.11
C HIS A 239 17.67 -4.35 14.25
N GLY A 240 18.46 -3.43 13.70
CA GLY A 240 19.73 -3.71 13.00
C GLY A 240 19.66 -4.84 11.97
N PHE A 241 20.59 -5.80 12.04
CA PHE A 241 20.64 -6.97 11.16
C PHE A 241 19.34 -7.78 11.09
N ALA A 242 18.53 -7.81 12.15
CA ALA A 242 17.27 -8.54 12.13
C ALA A 242 16.26 -7.88 11.18
N ASN A 243 16.23 -6.55 11.09
CA ASN A 243 15.43 -5.83 10.10
C ASN A 243 15.86 -6.22 8.69
N VAL A 244 17.16 -6.13 8.39
CA VAL A 244 17.69 -6.46 7.07
C VAL A 244 17.30 -7.88 6.66
N TYR A 245 17.48 -8.84 7.57
CA TYR A 245 17.12 -10.24 7.32
C TYR A 245 15.62 -10.43 7.09
N LEU A 246 14.77 -9.91 7.99
CA LEU A 246 13.32 -10.06 7.90
C LEU A 246 12.76 -9.38 6.64
N THR A 247 13.19 -8.15 6.40
CA THR A 247 12.76 -7.32 5.28
C THR A 247 13.18 -7.93 3.95
N SER A 248 14.45 -8.35 3.82
CA SER A 248 14.97 -9.00 2.61
C SER A 248 14.33 -10.36 2.36
N SER A 249 14.20 -11.22 3.37
CA SER A 249 13.59 -12.55 3.22
C SER A 249 12.12 -12.46 2.83
N LEU A 250 11.37 -11.52 3.42
CA LEU A 250 9.97 -11.29 3.08
C LEU A 250 9.83 -10.72 1.66
N THR A 251 10.70 -9.80 1.25
CA THR A 251 10.75 -9.28 -0.12
C THR A 251 11.07 -10.39 -1.13
N LEU A 252 12.04 -11.26 -0.85
CA LEU A 252 12.37 -12.38 -1.73
C LEU A 252 11.20 -13.36 -1.87
N ALA A 253 10.53 -13.70 -0.75
CA ALA A 253 9.34 -14.55 -0.76
C ALA A 253 8.18 -13.90 -1.56
N MET A 254 7.97 -12.59 -1.40
CA MET A 254 6.99 -11.81 -2.16
C MET A 254 7.30 -11.83 -3.66
N LEU A 255 8.55 -11.58 -4.05
CA LEU A 255 9.00 -11.61 -5.45
C LEU A 255 8.85 -13.00 -6.06
N LEU A 256 9.16 -14.06 -5.30
CA LEU A 256 8.90 -15.44 -5.71
C LEU A 256 7.40 -15.68 -5.95
N GLY A 257 6.54 -15.19 -5.06
CA GLY A 257 5.08 -15.26 -5.21
C GLY A 257 4.58 -14.55 -6.47
N LEU A 258 5.05 -13.33 -6.71
CA LEU A 258 4.75 -12.57 -7.93
C LEU A 258 5.23 -13.31 -9.19
N TRP A 259 6.48 -13.74 -9.21
CA TRP A 259 7.08 -14.45 -10.34
C TRP A 259 6.31 -15.74 -10.67
N ARG A 260 5.98 -16.55 -9.65
CA ARG A 260 5.17 -17.77 -9.82
C ARG A 260 3.79 -17.46 -10.31
N SER A 261 3.15 -16.40 -9.80
CA SER A 261 1.81 -16.03 -10.22
C SER A 261 1.77 -15.56 -11.68
N LEU A 262 2.83 -14.93 -12.17
CA LEU A 262 2.95 -14.48 -13.56
C LEU A 262 3.33 -15.64 -14.51
N ARG A 263 4.24 -16.55 -14.11
CA ARG A 263 4.69 -17.67 -14.96
C ARG A 263 3.76 -18.89 -14.95
N ASN A 264 3.25 -19.30 -13.79
CA ASN A 264 2.55 -20.58 -13.61
C ASN A 264 1.02 -20.43 -13.67
N SER A 265 0.53 -19.59 -14.58
CA SER A 265 -0.90 -19.45 -14.85
C SER A 265 -1.61 -20.80 -15.10
N GLY A 266 -0.89 -21.88 -15.48
CA GLY A 266 -1.46 -23.20 -15.78
C GLY A 266 -1.49 -24.27 -14.67
N SER A 267 -0.58 -24.31 -13.67
CA SER A 267 -0.44 -25.50 -12.78
C SER A 267 -0.65 -25.26 -11.28
N LEU A 268 -0.24 -24.11 -10.73
CA LEU A 268 -0.49 -23.75 -9.31
C LEU A 268 -1.88 -23.14 -9.11
N LEU A 269 -2.41 -22.53 -10.16
CA LEU A 269 -3.75 -21.93 -10.23
C LEU A 269 -4.75 -22.88 -10.91
N ARG A 270 -4.47 -24.19 -10.98
CA ARG A 270 -5.29 -25.15 -11.75
C ARG A 270 -6.70 -25.33 -11.16
N GLU A 271 -6.86 -25.07 -9.86
CA GLU A 271 -8.17 -24.93 -9.18
C GLU A 271 -8.61 -23.47 -9.03
N ALA A 272 -7.77 -22.51 -9.41
CA ALA A 272 -8.03 -21.10 -9.19
C ALA A 272 -8.78 -20.53 -10.40
N SER A 273 -9.95 -19.96 -10.12
CA SER A 273 -10.79 -19.31 -11.12
C SER A 273 -10.01 -18.25 -11.93
N PRO A 274 -10.45 -17.89 -13.15
CA PRO A 274 -9.88 -16.77 -13.91
C PRO A 274 -9.72 -15.47 -13.09
N ALA A 275 -10.56 -15.27 -12.08
CA ALA A 275 -10.48 -14.15 -11.13
C ALA A 275 -9.17 -14.12 -10.31
N SER A 276 -8.53 -15.26 -10.06
CA SER A 276 -7.27 -15.33 -9.31
C SER A 276 -6.06 -14.83 -10.10
N ARG A 277 -6.10 -14.85 -11.43
CA ARG A 277 -5.05 -14.25 -12.27
C ARG A 277 -5.14 -12.72 -12.29
N GLU A 278 -6.37 -12.19 -12.35
CA GLU A 278 -6.60 -10.75 -12.22
C GLU A 278 -6.33 -10.22 -10.81
N ALA A 279 -6.43 -11.09 -9.79
CA ALA A 279 -6.24 -10.71 -8.39
C ALA A 279 -4.81 -10.27 -8.06
N VAL A 280 -3.80 -10.58 -8.88
CA VAL A 280 -2.38 -10.15 -8.67
C VAL A 280 -2.18 -8.68 -8.97
N LEU A 281 -2.88 -8.17 -9.98
CA LEU A 281 -2.72 -6.80 -10.47
C LEU A 281 -2.89 -5.73 -9.37
N PRO A 282 -3.92 -5.75 -8.50
CA PRO A 282 -4.04 -4.74 -7.44
C PRO A 282 -2.90 -4.83 -6.42
N TYR A 283 -2.35 -6.02 -6.13
CA TYR A 283 -1.16 -6.12 -5.27
C TYR A 283 0.04 -5.43 -5.92
N LEU A 284 0.29 -5.69 -7.21
CA LEU A 284 1.38 -5.07 -7.95
C LEU A 284 1.22 -3.54 -7.99
N LEU A 285 0.01 -3.04 -8.25
CA LEU A 285 -0.25 -1.60 -8.29
C LEU A 285 0.00 -0.93 -6.94
N VAL A 286 -0.41 -1.55 -5.83
CA VAL A 286 -0.12 -1.04 -4.48
C VAL A 286 1.38 -1.01 -4.21
N LEU A 287 2.09 -2.12 -4.48
CA LEU A 287 3.54 -2.23 -4.27
C LEU A 287 4.36 -1.24 -5.12
N LEU A 288 3.88 -0.90 -6.33
CA LEU A 288 4.57 0.01 -7.23
C LEU A 288 4.29 1.49 -6.92
N ILE A 289 3.07 1.82 -6.50
CA ILE A 289 2.62 3.22 -6.43
C ILE A 289 2.71 3.79 -5.02
N TYR A 290 2.32 3.01 -4.00
CA TYR A 290 2.32 3.50 -2.62
C TYR A 290 3.70 3.99 -2.14
N PRO A 291 4.81 3.24 -2.31
CA PRO A 291 6.08 3.62 -1.71
C PRO A 291 6.81 4.75 -2.45
N LEU A 292 6.34 5.18 -3.63
CA LEU A 292 7.01 6.21 -4.45
C LEU A 292 7.26 7.51 -3.68
N ILE A 293 6.31 7.90 -2.84
CA ILE A 293 6.44 9.12 -2.03
C ILE A 293 7.63 9.03 -1.06
N PHE A 294 7.91 7.84 -0.52
CA PHE A 294 9.00 7.61 0.42
C PHE A 294 10.36 7.41 -0.27
N TYR A 295 10.38 7.14 -1.57
CA TYR A 295 11.61 7.19 -2.36
C TYR A 295 12.08 8.63 -2.55
N ILE A 296 11.14 9.59 -2.63
CA ILE A 296 11.47 11.01 -2.84
C ILE A 296 11.63 11.81 -1.54
N THR A 297 10.94 11.43 -0.45
CA THR A 297 11.11 12.04 0.88
C THR A 297 12.14 11.26 1.71
N HIS A 298 11.68 10.35 2.57
CA HIS A 298 12.47 9.35 3.28
C HIS A 298 11.56 8.18 3.70
N PRO A 299 12.09 6.94 3.73
CA PRO A 299 11.37 5.79 4.21
C PRO A 299 11.64 5.54 5.70
N THR A 300 10.63 5.02 6.39
CA THR A 300 10.80 4.36 7.68
C THR A 300 10.08 3.01 7.62
N ILE A 301 10.41 2.09 8.53
CA ILE A 301 9.71 0.80 8.59
C ILE A 301 8.19 0.98 8.80
N ARG A 302 7.78 2.03 9.50
CA ARG A 302 6.36 2.39 9.70
C ARG A 302 5.66 2.72 8.39
N HIS A 303 6.34 3.39 7.46
CA HIS A 303 5.79 3.69 6.14
C HIS A 303 5.55 2.40 5.35
N ARG A 304 6.50 1.46 5.33
CA ARG A 304 6.32 0.16 4.66
C ARG A 304 5.21 -0.66 5.31
N HIS A 305 5.08 -0.63 6.64
CA HIS A 305 4.13 -1.47 7.37
C HIS A 305 2.67 -1.30 6.92
N VAL A 306 2.31 -0.13 6.39
CA VAL A 306 0.98 0.14 5.84
C VAL A 306 0.60 -0.82 4.71
N ILE A 307 1.58 -1.33 3.95
CA ILE A 307 1.39 -2.30 2.86
C ILE A 307 1.98 -3.68 3.15
N ASP A 308 2.48 -3.92 4.37
CA ASP A 308 2.94 -5.25 4.78
C ASP A 308 1.84 -6.32 4.63
N PRO A 309 0.53 -6.05 4.83
CA PRO A 309 -0.50 -7.03 4.56
C PRO A 309 -0.44 -7.59 3.13
N GLU A 310 -0.27 -6.74 2.12
CA GLU A 310 -0.16 -7.11 0.71
C GLU A 310 1.13 -7.90 0.44
N ILE A 311 2.25 -7.45 1.01
CA ILE A 311 3.56 -8.12 0.94
C ILE A 311 3.46 -9.54 1.53
N VAL A 312 2.87 -9.68 2.71
CA VAL A 312 2.73 -10.96 3.43
C VAL A 312 1.87 -11.95 2.65
N VAL A 313 0.81 -11.49 1.98
CA VAL A 313 -0.02 -12.37 1.15
C VAL A 313 0.75 -12.92 -0.04
N LEU A 314 1.53 -12.08 -0.72
CA LEU A 314 2.37 -12.51 -1.83
C LEU A 314 3.53 -13.39 -1.37
N ALA A 315 4.12 -13.10 -0.20
CA ALA A 315 5.14 -13.96 0.41
C ALA A 315 4.57 -15.35 0.74
N ALA A 316 3.37 -15.41 1.32
CA ALA A 316 2.68 -16.68 1.57
C ALA A 316 2.42 -17.46 0.27
N LEU A 317 2.06 -16.78 -0.81
CA LEU A 317 1.92 -17.38 -2.14
C LEU A 317 3.26 -17.95 -2.64
N GLY A 318 4.35 -17.20 -2.49
CA GLY A 318 5.70 -17.64 -2.84
C GLY A 318 6.14 -18.87 -2.05
N LEU A 319 5.99 -18.86 -0.73
CA LEU A 319 6.33 -20.00 0.12
C LEU A 319 5.48 -21.24 -0.21
N ARG A 320 4.17 -21.07 -0.41
CA ARG A 320 3.30 -22.19 -0.79
C ARG A 320 3.65 -22.79 -2.14
N SER A 321 4.22 -22.00 -3.05
CA SER A 321 4.67 -22.50 -4.35
C SER A 321 5.87 -23.45 -4.28
N LEU A 322 6.57 -23.49 -3.14
CA LEU A 322 7.72 -24.38 -2.91
C LEU A 322 7.28 -25.77 -2.42
N PHE A 323 6.06 -25.91 -1.90
CA PHE A 323 5.55 -27.18 -1.39
C PHE A 323 4.56 -27.80 -2.39
N PRO A 324 4.74 -29.06 -2.81
CA PRO A 324 3.76 -29.77 -3.62
C PRO A 324 2.41 -29.84 -2.88
N ALA A 325 1.30 -29.70 -3.60
CA ALA A 325 0.00 -30.02 -3.03
C ALA A 325 0.02 -31.50 -2.61
N SER A 326 -0.24 -31.79 -1.33
CA SER A 326 -0.43 -33.16 -0.90
C SER A 326 -1.58 -33.74 -1.73
N SER A 327 -1.29 -34.70 -2.61
CA SER A 327 -2.34 -35.47 -3.25
C SER A 327 -3.17 -36.08 -2.13
N SER A 328 -4.40 -35.62 -1.95
CA SER A 328 -5.33 -36.32 -1.08
C SER A 328 -5.38 -37.76 -1.61
N SER A 329 -5.17 -38.71 -0.71
CA SER A 329 -5.20 -40.13 -1.02
C SER A 329 -6.45 -40.41 -1.83
N LYS A 330 -6.28 -40.96 -3.04
CA LYS A 330 -7.36 -41.68 -3.71
C LYS A 330 -7.96 -42.60 -2.66
N SER A 331 -9.24 -42.39 -2.33
CA SER A 331 -10.01 -43.35 -1.55
C SER A 331 -9.75 -44.72 -2.19
N PRO A 332 -9.33 -45.77 -1.45
CA PRO A 332 -9.19 -47.09 -2.03
C PRO A 332 -10.56 -47.46 -2.62
N GLY A 333 -10.59 -47.64 -3.94
CA GLY A 333 -11.79 -47.97 -4.66
C GLY A 333 -12.44 -49.20 -4.05
N VAL A 334 -13.75 -49.10 -3.82
CA VAL A 334 -14.60 -50.25 -3.50
C VAL A 334 -14.37 -51.32 -4.57
N PRO A 335 -13.93 -52.54 -4.23
CA PRO A 335 -13.84 -53.61 -5.21
C PRO A 335 -15.27 -53.99 -5.65
N PRO A 336 -15.51 -54.25 -6.94
CA PRO A 336 -16.80 -54.72 -7.41
C PRO A 336 -17.02 -56.14 -6.89
N THR A 337 -17.89 -56.31 -5.89
CA THR A 337 -18.40 -57.65 -5.55
C THR A 337 -19.37 -58.09 -6.63
N ALA A 338 -18.91 -59.08 -7.39
CA ALA A 338 -19.64 -59.83 -8.38
C ALA A 338 -20.97 -60.36 -7.82
N THR A 339 -22.03 -60.24 -8.62
CA THR A 339 -23.22 -61.07 -8.52
C THR A 339 -22.94 -62.47 -9.06
N PRO A 340 -23.18 -63.55 -8.28
CA PRO A 340 -23.46 -64.86 -8.85
C PRO A 340 -24.97 -65.13 -8.83
N SER A 341 -25.48 -65.45 -10.03
CA SER A 341 -26.66 -66.27 -10.39
C SER A 341 -27.84 -66.36 -9.42
#